data_AF-A0A8X6Y4Q6-F1
#
_entry.id   AF-A0A8X6Y4Q6-F1
#
_cell.length_a   1.000
_cell.length_b   1.000
_cell.length_c   1.000
_cell.angle_alpha   90.00
_cell.angle_beta   90.00
_cell.angle_gamma   90.00
#
_symmetry.space_group_name_H-M   'P 1'
#
loop_
_entity.id
_entity.type
_entity.pdbx_description
1 polymer ?
#
loop_
_entity_poly.entity_id
_entity_poly.type
_entity_poly.pdbx_seq_one_letter_code
_entity_poly.pdbx_strand_id
1 'polypeptide(L)'
;MLFSDLPNLQTILSRIQGTFASARTVERRITQMTENVIAKQNSGLQEALVFSIDFDESKDVNDVVRLAVVEQYCDKYQIYKELCSMIPLPGTTKGQDFFFQFINHTF
;
A
#
# COMPACT_ATOMS: atom_id res chain seq x y z
N MET A 1 -20.94 12.18 -20.24
CA MET A 1 -20.45 12.20 -18.83
C MET A 1 -21.62 11.77 -17.96
N LEU A 2 -21.42 11.08 -16.83
CA LEU A 2 -22.53 10.77 -15.91
C LEU A 2 -23.21 12.10 -15.54
N PHE A 3 -24.51 12.27 -15.82
CA PHE A 3 -25.30 13.50 -15.59
C PHE A 3 -25.23 14.64 -16.64
N SER A 4 -24.59 14.46 -17.79
CA SER A 4 -24.46 15.55 -18.79
C SER A 4 -25.79 16.15 -19.26
N ASP A 5 -26.85 15.34 -19.25
CA ASP A 5 -28.15 15.72 -19.84
C ASP A 5 -29.12 16.29 -18.80
N LEU A 6 -28.66 16.47 -17.54
CA LEU A 6 -29.50 16.97 -16.45
C LEU A 6 -29.41 18.50 -16.33
N PRO A 7 -30.56 19.21 -16.24
CA PRO A 7 -30.60 20.67 -16.19
C PRO A 7 -30.00 21.27 -14.91
N ASN A 8 -29.86 20.47 -13.85
CA ASN A 8 -29.31 20.83 -12.55
C ASN A 8 -27.91 20.24 -12.29
N LEU A 9 -27.16 19.92 -13.36
CA LEU A 9 -25.81 19.34 -13.30
C LEU A 9 -24.90 20.04 -12.27
N GLN A 10 -24.83 21.38 -12.31
CA GLN A 10 -23.95 22.15 -11.43
C GLN A 10 -24.33 21.99 -9.95
N THR A 11 -25.63 21.90 -9.64
CA THR A 11 -26.12 21.69 -8.27
C THR A 11 -25.88 20.26 -7.78
N ILE A 12 -25.98 19.28 -8.68
CA ILE A 12 -25.69 17.87 -8.35
C ILE A 12 -24.19 17.71 -8.05
N LEU A 13 -23.32 18.27 -8.90
CA LEU A 13 -21.87 18.20 -8.72
C LEU A 13 -21.43 18.86 -7.41
N SER A 14 -21.96 20.04 -7.08
CA SER A 14 -21.60 20.73 -5.82
C SER A 14 -22.02 19.95 -4.57
N ARG A 15 -23.18 19.27 -4.60
CA ARG A 15 -23.62 18.41 -3.49
C ARG A 15 -22.80 17.14 -3.36
N ILE A 16 -22.41 16.52 -4.48
CA ILE A 16 -21.54 15.33 -4.46
C ILE A 16 -20.16 15.71 -3.91
N GLN A 17 -19.59 16.84 -4.35
CA GLN A 17 -18.31 17.33 -3.86
C GLN A 17 -18.33 17.64 -2.35
N GLY A 18 -19.47 18.10 -1.82
CA GLY A 18 -19.64 18.34 -0.38
C GLY A 18 -19.98 17.10 0.46
N THR A 19 -20.22 15.95 -0.17
CA THR A 19 -20.58 14.71 0.54
C THR A 19 -19.32 13.90 0.84
N PHE A 20 -18.85 13.97 2.08
CA PHE A 20 -17.75 13.12 2.54
C PHE A 20 -18.22 11.67 2.69
N ALA A 21 -17.38 10.73 2.26
CA ALA A 21 -17.60 9.32 2.58
C ALA A 21 -17.46 9.13 4.10
N SER A 22 -18.36 8.33 4.70
CA SER A 22 -18.21 7.96 6.10
C SER A 22 -16.93 7.18 6.32
N ALA A 23 -16.38 7.20 7.54
CA ALA A 23 -15.18 6.43 7.90
C ALA A 23 -15.29 4.95 7.48
N ARG A 24 -16.45 4.33 7.70
CA ARG A 24 -16.76 2.96 7.27
C ARG A 24 -16.72 2.76 5.76
N THR A 25 -17.16 3.75 4.98
CA THR A 25 -17.12 3.69 3.52
C THR A 25 -15.69 3.82 3.01
N VAL A 26 -14.90 4.71 3.62
CA VAL A 26 -13.48 4.88 3.31
C VAL A 26 -12.72 3.60 3.64
N GLU A 27 -12.89 3.05 4.84
CA GLU A 27 -12.30 1.79 5.27
C GLU A 27 -12.62 0.66 4.30
N ARG A 28 -13.90 0.42 4.00
CA ARG A 28 -14.30 -0.62 3.03
C ARG A 28 -13.62 -0.46 1.67
N ARG A 29 -13.53 0.77 1.17
CA ARG A 29 -12.87 1.05 -0.12
C ARG A 29 -11.37 0.79 -0.03
N ILE A 30 -10.72 1.17 1.06
CA ILE A 30 -9.30 0.89 1.29
C ILE A 30 -9.08 -0.62 1.28
N THR A 31 -9.84 -1.40 2.06
CA THR A 31 -9.72 -2.87 2.09
C THR A 31 -9.87 -3.49 0.69
N GLN A 32 -10.90 -3.08 -0.07
CA GLN A 32 -11.12 -3.59 -1.43
C GLN A 32 -9.99 -3.21 -2.39
N MET A 33 -9.40 -2.02 -2.24
CA MET A 33 -8.24 -1.61 -3.04
C MET A 33 -6.98 -2.37 -2.61
N THR A 34 -6.80 -2.61 -1.32
CA THR A 34 -5.67 -3.39 -0.77
C THR A 34 -5.61 -4.78 -1.37
N GLU A 35 -6.74 -5.49 -1.46
CA GLU A 35 -6.79 -6.82 -2.10
C GLU A 35 -6.29 -6.80 -3.55
N ASN A 36 -6.68 -5.77 -4.31
CA ASN A 36 -6.26 -5.60 -5.70
C ASN A 36 -4.76 -5.23 -5.80
N VAL A 37 -4.28 -4.34 -4.93
CA VAL A 37 -2.86 -3.97 -4.86
C VAL A 37 -2.01 -5.20 -4.56
N ILE A 38 -2.33 -5.97 -3.51
CA ILE A 38 -1.61 -7.19 -3.14
C ILE A 38 -1.61 -8.20 -4.29
N ALA A 39 -2.75 -8.41 -4.96
CA ALA A 39 -2.83 -9.34 -6.08
C ALA A 39 -1.89 -8.94 -7.24
N LYS A 40 -1.80 -7.63 -7.55
CA LYS A 40 -0.93 -7.12 -8.61
C LYS A 40 0.55 -7.21 -8.26
N GLN A 41 0.92 -6.80 -7.04
CA GLN A 41 2.28 -6.91 -6.53
C GLN A 41 2.78 -8.36 -6.62
N ASN A 42 1.98 -9.30 -6.10
CA ASN A 42 2.32 -10.72 -6.14
C ASN A 42 2.45 -11.25 -7.57
N SER A 43 1.55 -10.90 -8.49
CA SER A 43 1.68 -11.31 -9.90
C SER A 43 2.96 -10.78 -10.53
N GLY A 44 3.25 -9.48 -10.32
CA GLY A 44 4.44 -8.83 -10.85
C GLY A 44 5.73 -9.47 -10.35
N LEU A 45 5.80 -9.74 -9.04
CA LEU A 45 6.97 -10.38 -8.43
C LEU A 45 7.16 -11.84 -8.91
N GLN A 46 6.07 -12.60 -9.09
CA GLN A 46 6.13 -13.99 -9.59
C GLN A 46 6.55 -14.06 -11.07
N GLU A 47 6.21 -13.06 -11.87
CA GLU A 47 6.58 -12.98 -13.28
C GLU A 47 7.98 -12.38 -13.50
N ALA A 48 8.51 -11.68 -12.50
CA ALA A 48 9.81 -11.02 -12.59
C ALA A 48 10.97 -12.02 -12.70
N LEU A 49 11.86 -11.80 -13.66
CA LEU A 49 13.08 -12.60 -13.81
C LEU A 49 14.12 -12.29 -12.72
N VAL A 50 14.11 -11.05 -12.24
CA VAL A 50 15.01 -10.56 -11.20
C VAL A 50 14.23 -9.62 -10.28
N PHE A 51 14.53 -9.72 -8.99
CA PHE A 51 13.99 -8.85 -7.96
C PHE A 51 15.05 -8.61 -6.87
N SER A 52 14.86 -7.54 -6.10
CA SER A 52 15.59 -7.24 -4.88
C SER A 52 14.61 -6.81 -3.79
N ILE A 53 15.03 -6.94 -2.54
CA ILE A 53 14.27 -6.48 -1.39
C ILE A 53 15.16 -5.52 -0.60
N ASP A 54 14.64 -4.33 -0.37
CA ASP A 54 15.25 -3.30 0.47
C ASP A 54 14.60 -3.33 1.85
N PHE A 55 15.43 -3.22 2.89
CA PHE A 55 15.01 -3.11 4.27
C PHE A 55 15.43 -1.75 4.81
N ASP A 56 14.46 -0.99 5.32
CA ASP A 56 14.72 0.32 5.92
C ASP A 56 14.12 0.42 7.32
N GLU A 57 14.85 1.04 8.24
CA GLU A 57 14.34 1.34 9.58
C GLU A 57 13.54 2.64 9.51
N SER A 58 12.26 2.57 9.85
CA SER A 58 11.36 3.72 9.87
C SER A 58 10.75 3.89 11.26
N LYS A 59 10.22 5.07 11.53
CA LYS A 59 9.47 5.38 12.76
C LYS A 59 8.10 5.89 12.39
N ASP A 60 7.06 5.35 13.01
CA ASP A 60 5.71 5.88 12.83
C ASP A 60 5.47 7.16 13.65
N VAL A 61 4.29 7.76 13.48
CA VAL A 61 3.88 9.00 14.17
C VAL A 61 3.86 8.87 15.70
N ASN A 62 3.86 7.64 16.23
CA ASN A 62 3.89 7.36 17.66
C ASN A 62 5.29 6.97 18.15
N ASP A 63 6.34 7.22 17.36
CA ASP A 63 7.75 6.88 17.63
C ASP A 63 7.99 5.37 17.78
N VAL A 64 7.11 4.53 17.21
CA VAL A 64 7.33 3.08 17.14
C VAL A 64 8.23 2.77 15.96
N VAL A 65 9.35 2.10 16.23
CA VAL A 65 10.27 1.63 15.20
C VAL A 65 9.62 0.49 14.40
N ARG A 66 9.75 0.56 13.09
CA ARG A 66 9.20 -0.40 12.13
C ARG A 66 10.21 -0.70 11.04
N LEU A 67 10.20 -1.93 10.55
CA LEU A 67 10.94 -2.36 9.37
C LEU A 67 10.06 -2.13 8.15
N ALA A 68 10.45 -1.19 7.29
CA ALA A 68 9.86 -1.04 5.97
C ALA A 68 10.50 -2.08 5.04
N VAL A 69 9.64 -2.91 4.43
CA VAL A 69 10.05 -3.92 3.46
C VAL A 69 9.59 -3.46 2.08
N VAL A 70 10.54 -3.16 1.20
CA VAL A 70 10.27 -2.63 -0.13
C VAL A 70 10.81 -3.62 -1.16
N GLU A 71 9.96 -4.08 -2.07
CA GLU A 71 10.39 -4.88 -3.20
C GLU A 71 10.74 -3.98 -4.38
N GLN A 72 11.73 -4.40 -5.14
CA GLN A 72 12.05 -3.83 -6.43
C GLN A 72 12.18 -4.95 -7.44
N TYR A 73 11.36 -4.92 -8.48
CA TYR A 73 11.34 -5.94 -9.53
C TYR A 73 11.21 -5.26 -10.89
N CYS A 74 11.55 -5.98 -11.96
CA CYS A 74 11.40 -5.45 -13.31
C CYS A 74 10.60 -6.41 -14.18
N ASP A 75 9.75 -5.83 -15.02
CA ASP A 75 9.26 -6.51 -16.21
C ASP A 75 10.11 -6.10 -17.42
N LYS A 76 9.66 -6.49 -18.62
CA LYS A 76 10.38 -6.20 -19.88
C LYS A 76 10.47 -4.69 -20.19
N TYR A 77 9.65 -3.85 -19.58
CA TYR A 77 9.42 -2.47 -19.97
C TYR A 77 9.73 -1.46 -18.86
N GLN A 78 9.66 -1.85 -17.59
CA GLN A 78 9.87 -0.94 -16.46
C GLN A 78 10.33 -1.63 -15.17
N ILE A 79 10.86 -0.81 -14.26
CA ILE A 79 11.20 -1.20 -12.89
C ILE A 79 10.08 -0.71 -11.97
N TYR A 80 9.62 -1.59 -11.10
CA TYR A 80 8.67 -1.32 -10.04
C TYR A 80 9.43 -1.24 -8.72
N LYS A 81 9.03 -0.30 -7.85
CA LYS A 81 9.52 -0.19 -6.47
C LYS A 81 8.32 0.04 -5.57
N GLU A 82 8.00 -0.93 -4.73
CA GLU A 82 6.71 -0.98 -4.03
C GLU A 82 6.89 -1.39 -2.56
N LEU A 83 6.15 -0.74 -1.66
CA LEU A 83 6.14 -1.08 -0.23
C LEU A 83 5.28 -2.33 -0.02
N CYS A 84 5.88 -3.39 0.50
CA CYS A 84 5.18 -4.65 0.77
C CYS A 84 4.57 -4.65 2.17
N SER A 85 5.36 -4.27 3.18
CA SER A 85 4.93 -4.33 4.58
C SER A 85 5.69 -3.36 5.48
N MET A 86 5.07 -3.06 6.62
CA MET A 86 5.62 -2.27 7.71
C MET A 86 5.56 -3.10 8.99
N ILE A 87 6.65 -3.81 9.29
CA ILE A 87 6.70 -4.78 10.38
C ILE A 87 7.12 -4.08 11.67
N PRO A 88 6.36 -4.14 12.78
CA PRO A 88 6.80 -3.57 14.04
C PRO A 88 8.11 -4.20 14.53
N LEU A 89 9.02 -3.37 15.02
CA LEU A 89 10.29 -3.80 15.63
C LEU A 89 10.28 -3.50 17.13
N PRO A 90 9.65 -4.34 17.96
CA PRO A 90 9.65 -4.14 19.40
C PRO A 90 11.04 -4.43 19.98
N GLY A 91 11.65 -3.44 20.62
CA GLY A 91 12.93 -3.61 21.33
C GLY A 91 14.11 -2.98 20.59
N THR A 92 15.02 -3.81 20.08
CA THR A 92 16.26 -3.37 19.43
C THR A 92 16.20 -3.43 17.91
N THR A 93 17.10 -2.71 17.25
CA THR A 93 17.19 -2.59 15.77
C THR A 93 18.46 -3.23 15.23
N LYS A 94 18.93 -4.31 15.86
CA LYS A 94 20.11 -5.03 15.40
C LYS A 94 19.75 -5.83 14.14
N GLY A 95 20.75 -6.14 13.31
CA GLY A 95 20.52 -6.92 12.09
C GLY A 95 19.82 -8.28 12.33
N GLN A 96 20.09 -8.92 13.48
CA GLN A 96 19.39 -10.16 13.88
C GLN A 96 17.88 -9.94 14.12
N ASP A 97 17.49 -8.76 14.62
CA ASP A 97 16.10 -8.41 14.90
C ASP A 97 15.36 -8.21 13.59
N PHE A 98 15.99 -7.53 12.63
CA PHE A 98 15.44 -7.36 11.27
C PHE A 98 15.25 -8.71 10.59
N PHE A 99 16.28 -9.55 10.59
CA PHE A 99 16.21 -10.88 10.01
C PHE A 99 15.11 -11.72 10.66
N PHE A 100 15.07 -11.78 12.01
CA PHE A 100 14.08 -12.56 12.74
C PHE A 100 12.65 -12.05 12.49
N GLN A 101 12.42 -10.73 12.51
CA GLN A 101 11.09 -10.20 12.23
C GLN A 101 10.66 -10.51 10.79
N PHE A 102 11.55 -10.34 9.81
CA PHE A 102 11.22 -10.60 8.41
C PHE A 102 10.86 -12.06 8.14
N ILE A 103 11.69 -13.02 8.58
CA ILE A 103 11.45 -14.45 8.28
C ILE A 103 10.21 -15.02 8.96
N ASN A 104 9.77 -14.42 10.07
CA ASN A 104 8.59 -14.85 10.82
C ASN A 104 7.33 -14.04 10.44
N HIS A 105 7.46 -13.02 9.59
CA HIS A 105 6.34 -12.20 9.16
C HIS A 105 5.54 -12.91 8.07
N THR A 106 4.22 -12.93 8.23
CA THR A 106 3.30 -13.36 7.18
C THR A 106 2.87 -12.13 6.39
N PHE A 107 3.17 -12.14 5.09
CA PHE A 107 2.78 -11.12 4.12
C PHE A 107 1.39 -11.38 3.56
#